data_AF-A0A7S2UWD0-F1
#
_entry.id   AF-A0A7S2UWD0-F1
#
_cell.length_a   1.000
_cell.length_b   1.000
_cell.length_c   1.000
_cell.angle_alpha   90.00
_cell.angle_beta   90.00
_cell.angle_gamma   90.00
#
_symmetry.space_group_name_H-M   'P 1'
#
loop_
_entity.id
_entity.type
_entity.pdbx_description
1 polymer ?
#
loop_
_entity_poly.entity_id
_entity_poly.type
_entity_poly.pdbx_seq_one_letter_code
_entity_poly.pdbx_strand_id
1 'polypeptide(L)'
;EAIHSSLQQLGIQYVVAVDCGGDSITGGKDFTGDPKTGRDYQVLLALQTSGIPFMHVVMGPGCDGESEEEDMREKCLSTDGERREFVGSFPLVEPLLAKLHKQSEMLAPNRTTNIMYRAYHNEMDMETREDGVDIVHIERHGNVGQIPREWLFHGLAFRYNEPSDQNEDAPAEEASLPSAEQNVPNQLENQ
;
A
#
# COMPACT_ATOMS: atom_id res chain seq x y z
N GLU A 1 13.42 -12.23 4.92
CA GLU A 1 14.18 -13.42 4.48
C GLU A 1 13.35 -14.70 4.38
N ALA A 2 12.62 -15.13 5.41
CA ALA A 2 11.88 -16.40 5.39
C ALA A 2 10.78 -16.52 4.29
N ILE A 3 10.07 -15.42 3.99
CA ILE A 3 9.03 -15.42 2.95
C ILE A 3 9.64 -15.59 1.55
N HIS A 4 10.73 -14.88 1.26
CA HIS A 4 11.44 -14.97 0.00
C HIS A 4 11.93 -16.39 -0.30
N SER A 5 12.64 -17.01 0.65
CA SER A 5 13.16 -18.37 0.48
C SER A 5 12.04 -19.40 0.33
N SER A 6 10.92 -19.23 1.04
CA SER A 6 9.76 -20.12 0.93
C SER A 6 9.09 -20.02 -0.44
N LEU A 7 8.87 -18.80 -0.95
CA LEU A 7 8.24 -18.60 -2.25
C LEU A 7 9.13 -19.11 -3.41
N GLN A 8 10.45 -18.92 -3.31
CA GLN A 8 11.41 -19.49 -4.25
C GLN A 8 11.41 -21.03 -4.24
N GLN A 9 11.41 -21.67 -3.06
CA GLN A 9 11.37 -23.13 -2.94
C GLN A 9 10.10 -23.74 -3.51
N LEU A 10 8.97 -23.02 -3.40
CA LEU A 10 7.69 -23.42 -3.98
C LEU A 10 7.63 -23.20 -5.50
N GLY A 11 8.64 -22.56 -6.11
CA GLY A 11 8.66 -22.25 -7.55
C GLY A 11 7.57 -21.27 -7.96
N ILE A 12 7.17 -20.37 -7.05
CA ILE A 12 6.17 -19.34 -7.35
C ILE A 12 6.75 -18.33 -8.33
N GLN A 13 6.13 -18.22 -9.51
CA GLN A 13 6.55 -17.32 -10.58
C GLN A 13 5.79 -15.99 -10.58
N TYR A 14 4.64 -15.95 -9.90
CA TYR A 14 3.78 -14.78 -9.87
C TYR A 14 2.85 -14.81 -8.66
N VAL A 15 2.60 -13.65 -8.06
CA VAL A 15 1.63 -13.50 -6.97
C VAL A 15 0.51 -12.54 -7.38
N VAL A 16 -0.72 -12.87 -7.00
CA VAL A 16 -1.84 -11.92 -7.00
C VAL A 16 -2.21 -11.67 -5.54
N ALA A 17 -1.77 -10.53 -5.02
CA ALA A 17 -2.09 -10.07 -3.68
C ALA A 17 -3.40 -9.28 -3.73
N VAL A 18 -4.36 -9.67 -2.89
CA VAL A 18 -5.67 -9.02 -2.82
C VAL A 18 -5.86 -8.44 -1.43
N ASP A 19 -6.06 -7.13 -1.39
CA ASP A 19 -6.36 -6.33 -0.21
C ASP A 19 -7.80 -5.81 -0.31
N CYS A 20 -8.53 -5.81 0.81
CA CYS A 20 -9.86 -5.23 0.92
C CYS A 20 -9.79 -4.02 1.85
N GLY A 21 -9.95 -2.83 1.30
CA GLY A 21 -9.87 -1.57 2.07
C GLY A 21 -8.61 -0.75 1.77
N GLY A 22 -7.47 -1.37 1.52
CA GLY A 22 -6.30 -0.65 0.99
C GLY A 22 -5.31 -0.18 2.06
N ASP A 23 -5.39 -0.70 3.28
CA ASP A 23 -4.40 -0.46 4.34
C ASP A 23 -2.98 -0.86 3.94
N SER A 24 -2.82 -1.78 2.97
CA SER A 24 -1.49 -2.07 2.43
C SER A 24 -0.86 -0.89 1.67
N ILE A 25 -1.66 0.07 1.21
CA ILE A 25 -1.21 1.28 0.51
C ILE A 25 -1.06 2.45 1.49
N THR A 26 -1.99 2.63 2.41
CA THR A 26 -2.03 3.78 3.32
C THR A 26 -1.26 3.54 4.61
N GLY A 27 -1.06 2.27 4.99
CA GLY A 27 -0.51 1.84 6.28
C GLY A 27 -1.57 1.65 7.37
N GLY A 28 -2.84 2.01 7.09
CA GLY A 28 -3.95 1.98 8.04
C GLY A 28 -3.77 2.92 9.23
N LYS A 29 -4.81 3.02 10.07
CA LYS A 29 -4.82 3.82 11.31
C LYS A 29 -4.48 3.02 12.56
N ASP A 30 -4.31 1.71 12.44
CA ASP A 30 -4.13 0.79 13.56
C ASP A 30 -2.83 1.00 14.37
N PHE A 31 -1.88 1.84 13.90
CA PHE A 31 -0.65 2.13 14.64
C PHE A 31 -0.36 3.62 14.83
N THR A 32 -0.32 4.03 16.10
CA THR A 32 -0.15 5.40 16.59
C THR A 32 1.27 5.95 16.43
N GLY A 33 1.82 5.98 15.21
CA GLY A 33 3.03 6.77 14.94
C GLY A 33 3.84 6.44 13.67
N ASP A 34 3.71 5.24 13.09
CA ASP A 34 4.45 4.87 11.87
C ASP A 34 3.61 3.96 10.95
N PRO A 35 3.10 4.47 9.82
CA PRO A 35 2.38 3.68 8.81
C PRO A 35 3.13 2.44 8.32
N LYS A 36 4.47 2.43 8.38
CA LYS A 36 5.29 1.28 7.97
C LYS A 36 5.15 0.07 8.90
N THR A 37 4.53 0.26 10.07
CA THR A 37 4.26 -0.81 11.04
C THR A 37 2.92 -1.51 10.81
N GLY A 38 2.07 -0.97 9.92
CA GLY A 38 0.80 -1.59 9.54
C GLY A 38 1.02 -2.99 8.98
N ARG A 39 0.22 -3.97 9.44
CA ARG A 39 0.38 -5.38 9.07
C ARG A 39 0.31 -5.56 7.55
N ASP A 40 -0.67 -4.94 6.91
CA ASP A 40 -0.95 -5.14 5.49
C ASP A 40 0.13 -4.45 4.64
N TYR A 41 0.64 -3.30 5.10
CA TYR A 41 1.81 -2.64 4.53
C TYR A 41 3.08 -3.50 4.65
N GLN A 42 3.30 -4.14 5.80
CA GLN A 42 4.44 -5.05 5.99
C GLN A 42 4.37 -6.28 5.08
N VAL A 43 3.17 -6.81 4.83
CA VAL A 43 2.98 -7.88 3.84
C VAL A 43 3.34 -7.41 2.44
N LEU A 44 2.90 -6.20 2.05
CA LEU A 44 3.27 -5.61 0.77
C LEU A 44 4.79 -5.43 0.64
N LEU A 45 5.45 -4.91 1.68
CA LEU A 45 6.91 -4.76 1.71
C LEU A 45 7.63 -6.11 1.61
N ALA A 46 7.10 -7.16 2.26
CA ALA A 46 7.65 -8.51 2.15
C ALA A 46 7.54 -9.06 0.72
N LEU A 47 6.46 -8.76 0.00
CA LEU A 47 6.30 -9.12 -1.41
C LEU A 47 7.26 -8.32 -2.30
N GLN A 48 7.40 -7.01 -2.10
CA GLN A 48 8.35 -6.17 -2.84
C GLN A 48 9.80 -6.65 -2.69
N THR A 49 10.17 -7.09 -1.50
CA THR A 49 11.51 -7.61 -1.20
C THR A 49 11.69 -9.08 -1.59
N SER A 50 10.62 -9.77 -2.00
CA SER A 50 10.67 -11.17 -2.42
C SER A 50 11.28 -11.38 -3.81
N GLY A 51 11.45 -10.32 -4.61
CA GLY A 51 11.96 -10.44 -5.97
C GLY A 51 11.03 -11.20 -6.93
N ILE A 52 9.81 -11.56 -6.51
CA ILE A 52 8.81 -12.22 -7.36
C ILE A 52 7.88 -11.14 -7.91
N PRO A 53 7.58 -11.13 -9.22
CA PRO A 53 6.65 -10.17 -9.79
C PRO A 53 5.24 -10.43 -9.26
N PHE A 54 4.50 -9.36 -8.97
CA PHE A 54 3.16 -9.51 -8.44
C PHE A 54 2.19 -8.42 -8.89
N MET A 55 0.92 -8.80 -8.99
CA MET A 55 -0.20 -7.86 -9.06
C MET A 55 -0.73 -7.65 -7.65
N HIS A 56 -0.91 -6.40 -7.27
CA HIS A 56 -1.60 -6.00 -6.07
C HIS A 56 -2.95 -5.40 -6.45
N VAL A 57 -4.02 -5.99 -5.92
CA VAL A 57 -5.40 -5.57 -6.16
C VAL A 57 -6.00 -5.09 -4.86
N VAL A 58 -6.37 -3.81 -4.79
CA VAL A 58 -7.14 -3.24 -3.69
C VAL A 58 -8.61 -3.20 -4.09
N MET A 59 -9.47 -3.90 -3.37
CA MET A 59 -10.92 -3.90 -3.57
C MET A 59 -11.58 -3.01 -2.53
N GLY A 60 -12.51 -2.16 -2.99
CA GLY A 60 -13.21 -1.22 -2.12
C GLY A 60 -12.26 -0.32 -1.34
N PRO A 61 -11.46 0.54 -1.98
CA PRO A 61 -10.55 1.44 -1.26
C PRO A 61 -11.28 2.25 -0.18
N GLY A 62 -10.75 2.21 1.04
CA GLY A 62 -11.30 2.82 2.25
C GLY A 62 -12.42 2.04 2.92
N CYS A 63 -12.83 0.87 2.40
CA CYS A 63 -13.99 0.13 2.95
C CYS A 63 -13.77 -0.47 4.34
N ASP A 64 -12.54 -0.44 4.85
CA ASP A 64 -12.19 -0.77 6.23
C ASP A 64 -12.41 0.38 7.21
N GLY A 65 -12.57 1.62 6.76
CA GLY A 65 -12.70 2.80 7.62
C GLY A 65 -11.38 3.23 8.28
N GLU A 66 -10.25 2.68 7.83
CA GLU A 66 -8.92 2.96 8.38
C GLU A 66 -8.13 3.97 7.54
N SER A 67 -8.70 4.43 6.43
CA SER A 67 -8.13 5.44 5.53
C SER A 67 -9.16 6.52 5.19
N GLU A 68 -8.75 7.77 5.05
CA GLU A 68 -9.60 8.84 4.49
C GLU A 68 -9.48 8.92 2.96
N GLU A 69 -10.42 9.61 2.31
CA GLU A 69 -10.38 9.88 0.87
C GLU A 69 -9.05 10.52 0.45
N GLU A 70 -8.61 11.56 1.17
CA GLU A 70 -7.38 12.31 0.85
C GLU A 70 -6.14 11.43 0.91
N ASP A 71 -5.99 10.66 1.99
CA ASP A 71 -4.86 9.73 2.19
C ASP A 71 -4.82 8.69 1.07
N MET A 72 -5.97 8.11 0.72
CA MET A 72 -6.05 7.11 -0.34
C MET A 72 -5.71 7.72 -1.71
N ARG A 73 -6.16 8.95 -2.01
CA ARG A 73 -5.80 9.64 -3.27
C ARG A 73 -4.30 9.90 -3.33
N GLU A 74 -3.74 10.49 -2.29
CA GLU A 74 -2.31 10.80 -2.23
C GLU A 74 -1.49 9.53 -2.42
N LYS A 75 -1.81 8.48 -1.65
CA LYS A 75 -1.06 7.24 -1.67
C LYS A 75 -1.27 6.42 -2.93
N CYS A 76 -2.44 6.44 -3.58
CA CYS A 76 -2.62 5.77 -4.87
C CYS A 76 -1.86 6.46 -6.01
N LEU A 77 -1.69 7.79 -5.94
CA LEU A 77 -1.00 8.59 -6.96
C LEU A 77 0.51 8.70 -6.73
N SER A 78 0.98 8.47 -5.51
CA SER A 78 2.41 8.50 -5.20
C SER A 78 3.17 7.41 -5.97
N THR A 79 4.23 7.80 -6.66
CA THR A 79 5.19 6.88 -7.31
C THR A 79 6.56 6.91 -6.64
N ASP A 80 6.68 7.63 -5.51
CA ASP A 80 7.98 7.93 -4.92
C ASP A 80 8.55 6.70 -4.21
N GLY A 81 9.63 6.15 -4.78
CA GLY A 81 10.42 5.08 -4.17
C GLY A 81 9.80 3.68 -4.21
N GLU A 82 8.53 3.55 -4.57
CA GLU A 82 7.86 2.26 -4.74
C GLU A 82 7.95 1.80 -6.21
N ARG A 83 8.39 0.56 -6.45
CA ARG A 83 8.39 -0.08 -7.77
C ARG A 83 6.97 -0.46 -8.22
N ARG A 84 6.06 0.51 -8.17
CA ARG A 84 4.62 0.35 -8.33
C ARG A 84 4.14 1.07 -9.57
N GLU A 85 3.53 0.33 -10.48
CA GLU A 85 2.86 0.87 -11.67
C GLU A 85 1.34 0.74 -11.47
N PHE A 86 0.59 1.85 -11.53
CA PHE A 86 -0.87 1.78 -11.60
C PHE A 86 -1.30 1.24 -12.96
N VAL A 87 -1.95 0.08 -12.96
CA VAL A 87 -2.37 -0.62 -14.18
C VAL A 87 -3.78 -0.19 -14.61
N GLY A 88 -4.63 0.14 -13.64
CA GLY A 88 -5.99 0.60 -13.90
C GLY A 88 -6.94 0.32 -12.76
N SER A 89 -8.19 0.73 -12.98
CA SER A 89 -9.32 0.43 -12.11
C SER A 89 -10.34 -0.42 -12.85
N PHE A 90 -11.14 -1.18 -12.10
CA PHE A 90 -12.21 -2.00 -12.66
C PHE A 90 -13.40 -2.02 -11.69
N PRO A 91 -14.63 -2.10 -12.21
CA PRO A 91 -15.81 -2.17 -11.35
C PRO A 91 -15.91 -3.57 -10.72
N LEU A 92 -16.22 -3.62 -9.43
CA LEU A 92 -16.64 -4.81 -8.72
C LEU A 92 -18.14 -4.94 -8.94
N VAL A 93 -18.54 -5.93 -9.73
CA VAL A 93 -19.93 -6.14 -10.14
C VAL A 93 -20.36 -7.58 -9.87
N GLU A 94 -21.65 -7.85 -10.05
CA GLU A 94 -22.15 -9.21 -10.01
C GLU A 94 -21.56 -10.07 -11.15
N PRO A 95 -21.28 -11.37 -10.91
CA PRO A 95 -21.57 -12.14 -9.70
C PRO A 95 -20.45 -12.13 -8.63
N LEU A 96 -19.41 -11.28 -8.78
CA LEU A 96 -18.25 -11.30 -7.88
C LEU A 96 -18.63 -10.78 -6.49
N LEU A 97 -19.35 -9.66 -6.41
CA LEU A 97 -19.75 -9.07 -5.14
C LEU A 97 -20.65 -10.02 -4.32
N ALA A 98 -21.66 -10.66 -4.92
CA ALA A 98 -22.46 -11.66 -4.21
C ALA A 98 -21.63 -12.84 -3.70
N LYS A 99 -20.62 -13.29 -4.46
CA LYS A 99 -19.73 -14.38 -4.01
C LYS A 99 -18.89 -13.95 -2.81
N LEU A 100 -18.32 -12.75 -2.83
CA LEU A 100 -17.53 -12.20 -1.73
C LEU A 100 -18.39 -12.01 -0.48
N HIS A 101 -19.58 -11.42 -0.64
CA HIS A 101 -20.55 -11.25 0.45
C HIS A 101 -20.97 -12.58 1.05
N LYS A 102 -21.26 -13.59 0.22
CA LYS A 102 -21.65 -14.92 0.73
C LYS A 102 -20.59 -15.55 1.64
N GLN A 103 -19.30 -15.26 1.44
CA GLN A 103 -18.23 -15.76 2.33
C GLN A 103 -18.17 -15.01 3.67
N SER A 104 -18.82 -13.85 3.79
CA SER A 104 -18.77 -12.97 4.95
C SER A 104 -20.14 -12.59 5.52
N GLU A 105 -21.24 -13.11 4.98
CA GLU A 105 -22.62 -12.75 5.35
C GLU A 105 -22.91 -13.02 6.83
N MET A 106 -22.25 -14.02 7.41
CA MET A 106 -22.36 -14.38 8.83
C MET A 106 -21.49 -13.53 9.76
N LEU A 107 -20.62 -12.68 9.21
CA LEU A 107 -19.80 -11.75 9.98
C LEU A 107 -20.56 -10.43 10.20
N ALA A 108 -19.98 -9.56 11.04
CA ALA A 108 -20.57 -8.26 11.31
C ALA A 108 -20.83 -7.45 10.02
N PRO A 109 -21.89 -6.63 9.96
CA PRO A 109 -22.20 -5.81 8.78
C PRO A 109 -21.10 -4.83 8.38
N ASN A 110 -20.21 -4.48 9.30
CA ASN A 110 -19.06 -3.60 9.09
C ASN A 110 -17.77 -4.33 8.65
N ARG A 111 -17.87 -5.59 8.19
CA ARG A 111 -16.77 -6.23 7.47
C ARG A 111 -16.69 -5.70 6.03
N THR A 112 -15.48 -5.54 5.55
CA THR A 112 -15.15 -4.93 4.24
C THR A 112 -16.02 -5.45 3.09
N THR A 113 -16.10 -6.77 2.92
CA THR A 113 -16.92 -7.38 1.85
C THR A 113 -18.43 -7.18 2.02
N ASN A 114 -18.93 -7.06 3.26
CA ASN A 114 -20.33 -6.70 3.53
C ASN A 114 -20.59 -5.23 3.22
N ILE A 115 -19.64 -4.34 3.55
CA ILE A 115 -19.70 -2.91 3.22
C ILE A 115 -19.74 -2.71 1.71
N MET A 116 -18.81 -3.33 0.97
CA MET A 116 -18.76 -3.26 -0.50
C MET A 116 -20.08 -3.71 -1.15
N TYR A 117 -20.65 -4.83 -0.68
CA TYR A 117 -21.92 -5.35 -1.18
C TYR A 117 -23.09 -4.40 -0.91
N ARG A 118 -23.22 -3.91 0.33
CA ARG A 118 -24.28 -2.98 0.71
C ARG A 118 -24.16 -1.65 -0.05
N ALA A 119 -22.95 -1.13 -0.22
CA ALA A 119 -22.72 0.08 -1.01
C ALA A 119 -23.16 -0.10 -2.47
N TYR A 120 -22.84 -1.23 -3.09
CA TYR A 120 -23.28 -1.56 -4.45
C TYR A 120 -24.81 -1.59 -4.59
N HIS A 121 -25.50 -2.19 -3.63
CA HIS A 121 -26.97 -2.32 -3.62
C HIS A 121 -27.74 -1.11 -3.06
N ASN A 122 -27.06 0.00 -2.74
CA ASN A 122 -27.66 1.19 -2.10
C ASN A 122 -28.30 0.91 -0.72
N GLU A 123 -27.68 0.03 0.07
CA GLU A 123 -28.15 -0.38 1.41
C GLU A 123 -27.36 0.28 2.55
N MET A 124 -26.70 1.40 2.27
CA MET A 124 -25.94 2.19 3.24
C MET A 124 -26.46 3.62 3.27
N ASP A 125 -26.42 4.22 4.46
CA ASP A 125 -26.68 5.65 4.62
C ASP A 125 -25.54 6.43 3.95
N MET A 126 -25.91 7.46 3.19
CA MET A 126 -24.99 8.27 2.40
C MET A 126 -25.40 9.74 2.43
N GLU A 127 -24.39 10.60 2.29
CA GLU A 127 -24.54 12.04 2.15
C GLU A 127 -24.04 12.46 0.78
N THR A 128 -24.84 13.20 0.02
CA THR A 128 -24.39 13.81 -1.23
C THR A 128 -23.75 15.16 -0.95
N ARG A 129 -22.47 15.30 -1.25
CA ARG A 129 -21.71 16.56 -1.13
C ARG A 129 -22.20 17.62 -2.13
N GLU A 130 -21.79 18.87 -1.90
CA GLU A 130 -22.06 20.00 -2.80
C GLU A 130 -21.56 19.77 -4.24
N ASP A 131 -20.51 18.97 -4.42
CA ASP A 131 -19.95 18.60 -5.73
C ASP A 131 -20.64 17.39 -6.37
N GLY A 132 -21.72 16.88 -5.76
CA GLY A 132 -22.53 15.78 -6.29
C GLY A 132 -21.97 14.38 -6.03
N VAL A 133 -20.90 14.25 -5.25
CA VAL A 133 -20.32 12.95 -4.88
C VAL A 133 -21.08 12.38 -3.67
N ASP A 134 -21.58 11.14 -3.80
CA ASP A 134 -22.15 10.39 -2.69
C ASP A 134 -21.04 9.85 -1.78
N ILE A 135 -21.09 10.19 -0.50
CA ILE A 135 -20.14 9.75 0.53
C ILE A 135 -20.82 8.76 1.47
N VAL A 136 -20.11 7.69 1.80
CA VAL A 136 -20.50 6.71 2.82
C VAL A 136 -19.62 6.89 4.05
N HIS A 137 -20.25 6.86 5.23
CA HIS A 137 -19.54 6.91 6.51
C HIS A 137 -19.32 5.49 7.03
N ILE A 138 -18.07 5.11 7.21
CA ILE A 138 -17.68 3.75 7.62
C ILE A 138 -17.18 3.79 9.06
N GLU A 139 -17.97 3.23 9.96
CA GLU A 139 -17.63 3.14 11.39
C GLU A 139 -16.91 1.83 11.71
N ARG A 140 -15.63 1.92 12.09
CA ARG A 140 -14.85 0.75 12.50
C ARG A 140 -13.75 1.14 13.48
N HIS A 141 -13.55 0.32 14.51
CA HIS A 141 -12.49 0.49 15.53
C HIS A 141 -12.46 1.87 16.21
N GLY A 142 -13.60 2.56 16.30
CA GLY A 142 -13.70 3.90 16.88
C GLY A 142 -13.36 5.05 15.92
N ASN A 143 -13.05 4.74 14.66
CA ASN A 143 -12.87 5.69 13.57
C ASN A 143 -14.12 5.75 12.69
N VAL A 144 -14.32 6.89 12.06
CA VAL A 144 -15.35 7.10 11.03
C VAL A 144 -14.65 7.59 9.77
N GLY A 145 -14.47 6.71 8.79
CA GLY A 145 -13.89 7.08 7.50
C GLY A 145 -14.96 7.63 6.55
N GLN A 146 -14.61 8.65 5.78
CA GLN A 146 -15.49 9.24 4.76
C GLN A 146 -15.00 8.86 3.36
N ILE A 147 -15.75 8.00 2.68
CA ILE A 147 -15.31 7.41 1.41
C ILE A 147 -16.35 7.63 0.31
N PRO A 148 -15.95 8.05 -0.91
CA PRO A 148 -16.83 8.06 -2.05
C PRO A 148 -17.47 6.69 -2.28
N ARG A 149 -18.80 6.65 -2.33
CA ARG A 149 -19.56 5.41 -2.47
C ARG A 149 -19.08 4.59 -3.67
N GLU A 150 -18.77 5.27 -4.78
CA GLU A 150 -18.30 4.62 -6.00
C GLU A 150 -17.04 3.77 -5.80
N TRP A 151 -16.15 4.17 -4.88
CA TRP A 151 -14.93 3.42 -4.62
C TRP A 151 -15.21 2.06 -3.99
N LEU A 152 -16.25 1.95 -3.18
CA LEU A 152 -16.61 0.73 -2.45
C LEU A 152 -17.02 -0.42 -3.38
N PHE A 153 -17.27 -0.14 -4.65
CA PHE A 153 -17.49 -1.16 -5.68
C PHE A 153 -16.52 -1.02 -6.86
N HIS A 154 -15.30 -0.55 -6.60
CA HIS A 154 -14.20 -0.58 -7.56
C HIS A 154 -12.97 -1.30 -6.99
N GLY A 155 -12.20 -1.90 -7.89
CA GLY A 155 -10.87 -2.42 -7.64
C GLY A 155 -9.82 -1.52 -8.27
N LEU A 156 -8.69 -1.36 -7.60
CA LEU A 156 -7.48 -0.72 -8.10
C LEU A 156 -6.39 -1.78 -8.30
N ALA A 157 -5.74 -1.78 -9.46
CA ALA A 157 -4.69 -2.74 -9.79
C ALA A 157 -3.34 -2.05 -9.92
N PHE A 158 -2.35 -2.58 -9.21
CA PHE A 158 -0.98 -2.12 -9.23
C PHE A 158 -0.03 -3.27 -9.56
N ARG A 159 0.91 -3.04 -10.47
CA ARG A 159 1.93 -4.01 -10.83
C ARG A 159 3.24 -3.68 -10.14
N TYR A 160 3.88 -4.71 -9.62
CA TYR A 160 5.23 -4.66 -9.09
C TYR A 160 6.09 -5.64 -9.88
N ASN A 161 7.08 -5.08 -10.58
CA ASN A 161 8.01 -5.87 -11.38
C ASN A 161 9.18 -6.34 -10.52
N GLU A 162 9.91 -7.33 -11.02
CA GLU A 162 11.17 -7.76 -10.43
C GLU A 162 12.13 -6.56 -10.28
N PRO A 163 13.04 -6.58 -9.29
CA PRO A 163 14.22 -5.73 -9.33
C PRO A 163 14.89 -5.90 -10.69
N SER A 164 14.88 -4.87 -11.53
CA SER A 164 15.82 -4.84 -12.64
C SER A 164 17.21 -4.73 -12.04
N ASP A 165 18.13 -5.62 -12.38
CA ASP A 165 19.57 -5.58 -11.99
C ASP A 165 20.32 -4.32 -12.52
N GLN A 166 19.62 -3.28 -12.95
CA GLN A 166 20.19 -2.06 -13.53
C GLN A 166 20.55 -1.01 -12.48
N ASN A 167 21.25 -1.40 -11.41
CA ASN A 167 21.90 -0.48 -10.49
C ASN A 167 23.31 -0.99 -10.10
N GLU A 168 24.09 -1.49 -11.07
CA GLU A 168 25.54 -1.72 -10.88
C GLU A 168 26.42 -0.50 -11.23
N ASP A 169 25.88 0.56 -11.82
CA ASP A 169 26.67 1.76 -12.18
C ASP A 169 26.27 3.00 -11.37
N ALA A 170 26.34 2.91 -10.04
CA ALA A 170 26.61 4.11 -9.24
C ALA A 170 28.14 4.23 -9.12
N PRO A 171 28.78 5.28 -9.67
CA PRO A 171 30.21 5.47 -9.51
C PRO A 171 30.49 5.66 -8.01
N ALA A 172 31.42 4.86 -7.48
CA ALA A 172 31.91 5.03 -6.13
C ALA A 172 32.40 6.47 -5.94
N GLU A 173 31.73 7.24 -5.08
CA GLU A 173 32.28 8.47 -4.55
C GLU A 173 33.54 8.11 -3.74
N GLU A 174 34.71 8.20 -4.38
CA GLU A 174 35.97 8.42 -3.67
C GLU A 174 35.90 9.82 -3.05
N ALA A 175 35.50 9.90 -1.79
CA ALA A 175 35.68 11.08 -0.97
C ALA A 175 36.62 10.75 0.21
N SER A 176 37.92 10.83 -0.12
CA SER A 176 38.95 11.52 0.66
C SER A 176 39.00 11.27 2.17
N LEU A 177 39.86 10.34 2.58
CA LEU A 177 40.40 10.29 3.93
C LEU A 177 41.19 11.57 4.23
N PRO A 178 40.99 12.25 5.37
CA PRO A 178 41.84 13.37 5.76
C PRO A 178 43.24 12.83 6.14
N SER A 179 44.24 13.25 5.37
CA SER A 179 45.65 13.03 5.68
C SER A 179 46.01 13.75 6.98
N ALA A 180 46.44 12.98 7.97
CA ALA A 180 47.01 13.48 9.22
C ALA A 180 48.33 14.21 8.92
N GLU A 181 48.32 15.55 8.99
CA GLU A 181 49.57 16.31 9.15
C GLU A 181 50.06 16.17 10.59
N GLN A 182 51.10 15.36 10.75
CA GLN A 182 51.90 15.28 11.95
C GLN A 182 52.74 16.55 12.09
N ASN A 183 52.47 17.29 13.16
CA ASN A 183 53.36 18.31 13.72
C ASN A 183 54.76 17.71 13.97
N VAL A 184 55.78 18.25 13.31
CA VAL A 184 57.18 18.07 13.71
C VAL A 184 57.81 19.46 13.91
N PRO A 185 58.27 19.80 15.13
CA PRO A 185 59.03 21.01 15.38
C PRO A 185 60.54 20.73 15.27
N ASN A 186 61.27 21.62 14.59
CA ASN A 186 62.72 21.88 14.81
C ASN A 186 63.07 23.14 13.99
N GLN A 187 63.18 24.31 14.62
CA GLN A 187 64.40 24.90 15.22
C GLN A 187 65.58 25.09 14.25
N LEU A 188 65.88 26.39 14.04
CA LEU A 188 67.20 27.05 14.02
C LEU A 188 68.13 26.80 12.81
N GLU A 189 68.37 27.82 11.97
CA GLU A 189 69.52 28.74 12.10
C GLU A 189 69.70 29.71 10.89
N ASN A 190 70.06 30.96 11.21
CA ASN A 190 70.96 31.91 10.49
C ASN A 190 70.59 32.48 9.11
N GLN A 191 70.12 33.74 9.06
CA GLN A 191 70.93 34.97 8.87
C GLN A 191 70.08 36.22 9.09
#